data_AF-D3P3L3-F1
#
_entry.id   AF-D3P3L3-F1
#
_cell.length_a   1.000
_cell.length_b   1.000
_cell.length_c   1.000
_cell.angle_alpha   90.00
_cell.angle_beta   90.00
_cell.angle_gamma   90.00
#
_symmetry.space_group_name_H-M   'P 1'
#
loop_
_entity.id
_entity.type
_entity.pdbx_description
1 polymer ?
#
loop_
_entity_poly.entity_id
_entity_poly.type
_entity_poly.pdbx_seq_one_letter_code
_entity_poly.pdbx_strand_id
1 'polypeptide(L)'
;MRIRYENRRTVLTLSGFERLRLKIQWCENPACARHHRAYRPEAEGQLTLPHHEFGLDVIALIGSLRHREHRSVPEIHVTLRERGLLISERSVTNLLDRYDELVATVLDAPNRAAVAAQGRVILALDGLCIFRRKAPSGNGGKRPGRTVKAPSRFGEFAHP
;
A
#
# COMPACT_ATOMS: atom_id res chain seq x y z
N MET A 1 6.54 2.16 35.52
CA MET A 1 7.37 1.91 34.32
C MET A 1 8.49 2.95 34.30
N ARG A 2 9.73 2.54 34.05
CA ARG A 2 10.87 3.48 33.92
C ARG A 2 11.30 3.61 32.47
N ILE A 3 11.78 4.80 32.10
CA ILE A 3 12.37 5.05 30.79
C ILE A 3 13.76 4.41 30.79
N ARG A 4 14.01 3.53 29.82
CA ARG A 4 15.31 2.87 29.66
C ARG A 4 16.22 3.66 28.73
N TYR A 5 15.70 4.07 27.58
CA TYR A 5 16.40 4.88 26.59
C TYR A 5 15.42 5.67 25.73
N GLU A 6 15.93 6.71 25.06
CA GLU A 6 15.21 7.48 24.07
C GLU A 6 15.64 7.08 22.66
N ASN A 7 14.68 6.88 21.76
CA ASN A 7 14.95 6.77 20.33
C ASN A 7 14.42 8.04 19.63
N ARG A 8 15.21 8.59 18.72
CA ARG A 8 14.83 9.77 17.94
C ARG A 8 14.76 9.39 16.49
N ARG A 9 13.65 9.70 15.83
CA ARG A 9 13.52 9.56 14.38
C ARG A 9 12.74 10.72 13.78
N THR A 10 13.06 11.04 12.54
CA THR A 10 12.35 12.06 11.77
C THR A 10 11.40 11.36 10.81
N VAL A 11 10.19 11.90 10.69
CA VAL A 11 9.14 11.38 9.82
C VAL A 11 8.66 12.49 8.92
N LEU A 12 8.50 12.22 7.63
CA LEU A 12 7.88 13.12 6.67
C LEU A 12 6.37 12.89 6.68
N THR A 13 5.62 13.92 7.06
CA THR A 13 4.16 13.99 7.03
C THR A 13 3.72 15.00 5.96
N LEU A 14 2.42 15.11 5.71
CA LEU A 14 1.84 16.16 4.87
C LEU A 14 2.02 17.56 5.49
N SER A 15 2.15 17.64 6.81
CA SER A 15 2.44 18.88 7.54
C SER A 15 3.94 19.25 7.52
N GLY A 16 4.78 18.39 6.96
CA GLY A 16 6.24 18.55 6.90
C GLY A 16 6.99 17.54 7.78
N PHE A 17 8.23 17.85 8.12
CA PHE A 17 9.09 16.97 8.91
C PHE A 17 8.76 17.05 10.40
N GLU A 18 8.36 15.93 10.98
CA GLU A 18 8.14 15.77 12.41
C GLU A 18 9.28 15.00 13.07
N ARG A 19 9.82 15.53 14.17
CA ARG A 19 10.89 14.88 14.95
C ARG A 19 10.30 14.17 16.15
N LEU A 20 10.20 12.85 16.06
CA LEU A 20 9.69 12.00 17.13
C LEU A 20 10.76 11.73 18.19
N ARG A 21 10.36 11.82 19.45
CA ARG A 21 11.14 11.41 20.63
C ARG A 21 10.43 10.28 21.33
N LEU A 22 10.86 9.06 21.08
CA LEU A 22 10.26 7.83 21.58
C LEU A 22 10.90 7.47 22.92
N LYS A 23 10.11 7.53 23.99
CA LYS A 23 10.54 7.09 25.33
C LYS A 23 10.26 5.61 25.48
N ILE A 24 11.31 4.79 25.39
CA ILE A 24 11.16 3.33 25.49
C ILE A 24 11.14 2.94 26.96
N GLN A 25 10.07 2.26 27.37
CA GLN A 25 9.79 1.96 28.77
C GLN A 25 9.88 0.47 29.05
N TRP A 26 10.33 0.11 30.25
CA TRP A 26 10.37 -1.27 30.72
C TRP A 26 9.50 -1.43 31.97
N CYS A 27 8.90 -2.62 32.11
CA CYS A 27 8.27 -3.02 33.36
C CYS A 27 9.30 -3.71 34.25
N GLU A 28 9.48 -3.19 35.46
CA GLU A 28 10.37 -3.74 36.50
C GLU A 28 9.66 -4.75 37.42
N ASN A 29 8.33 -4.88 37.30
CA ASN A 29 7.55 -5.80 38.12
C ASN A 29 7.74 -7.25 37.64
N PRO A 30 8.32 -8.16 38.44
CA PRO A 30 8.52 -9.56 38.06
C PRO A 30 7.21 -10.32 37.80
N ALA A 31 6.11 -9.91 38.44
CA ALA A 31 4.79 -10.51 38.25
C ALA A 31 4.09 -10.03 36.96
N CYS A 32 4.67 -9.09 36.21
CA CYS A 32 4.09 -8.60 34.97
C CYS A 32 4.46 -9.51 33.78
N ALA A 33 3.49 -9.89 32.96
CA ALA A 33 3.73 -10.64 31.72
C ALA A 33 4.67 -9.91 30.73
N ARG A 34 4.89 -8.61 30.90
CA ARG A 34 5.80 -7.78 30.11
C ARG A 34 7.10 -7.42 30.86
N HIS A 35 7.43 -8.15 31.93
CA HIS A 35 8.72 -8.00 32.61
C HIS A 35 9.88 -8.16 31.61
N HIS A 36 10.84 -7.24 31.65
CA HIS A 36 11.99 -7.18 30.73
C HIS A 36 11.65 -7.04 29.23
N ARG A 37 10.42 -6.66 28.86
CA ARG A 37 10.08 -6.32 27.48
C ARG A 37 10.08 -4.82 27.25
N ALA A 38 10.69 -4.39 26.14
CA ALA A 38 10.68 -3.00 25.71
C ALA A 38 9.28 -2.59 25.23
N TYR A 39 8.68 -1.61 25.88
CA TYR A 39 7.40 -1.01 25.51
C TYR A 39 7.65 0.26 24.70
N ARG A 40 7.24 0.24 23.42
CA ARG A 40 7.19 1.42 22.55
C ARG A 40 5.87 2.17 22.75
N PRO A 41 5.89 3.52 22.74
CA PRO A 41 4.65 4.31 22.84
C PRO A 41 3.68 4.01 21.69
N GLU A 42 2.43 3.71 22.00
CA GLU A 42 1.38 3.45 21.00
C GLU A 42 1.09 4.66 20.09
N ALA A 43 1.32 5.88 20.61
CA ALA A 43 1.21 7.12 19.83
C ALA A 43 2.13 7.13 18.60
N GLU A 44 3.26 6.42 18.61
CA GLU A 44 4.12 6.29 17.42
C GLU A 44 3.38 5.59 16.27
N GLY A 45 2.63 4.53 16.58
CA GLY A 45 1.91 3.73 15.60
C GLY A 45 0.76 4.49 14.94
N GLN A 46 0.30 5.59 15.53
CA GLN A 46 -0.70 6.48 14.93
C GLN A 46 -0.11 7.42 13.89
N LEU A 47 1.21 7.65 13.94
CA LEU A 47 1.90 8.59 13.05
C LEU A 47 2.56 7.87 11.88
N THR A 48 3.23 6.74 12.12
CA THR A 48 4.06 6.09 11.10
C THR A 48 4.28 4.61 11.40
N LEU A 49 4.48 3.84 10.33
CA LEU A 49 4.84 2.43 10.45
C LEU A 49 6.24 2.26 11.09
N PRO A 50 6.51 1.09 11.73
CA PRO A 50 7.84 0.76 12.20
C PRO A 50 8.87 0.87 11.07
N HIS A 51 10.01 1.48 11.34
CA HIS A 51 11.14 1.63 10.40
C HIS A 51 10.84 2.43 9.11
N HIS A 52 9.69 3.09 9.02
CA HIS A 52 9.36 3.93 7.87
C HIS A 52 9.69 5.40 8.12
N GLU A 53 10.09 6.09 7.07
CA GLU A 53 10.41 7.52 7.10
C GLU A 53 9.19 8.39 6.79
N PHE A 54 8.09 7.78 6.35
CA PHE A 54 6.87 8.45 5.93
C PHE A 54 5.74 8.22 6.93
N GLY A 55 4.92 9.25 7.12
CA GLY A 55 3.71 9.18 7.93
C GLY A 55 2.61 8.34 7.27
N LEU A 56 1.68 7.86 8.09
CA LEU A 56 0.48 7.15 7.63
C LEU A 56 -0.41 8.03 6.74
N ASP A 57 -0.37 9.34 6.96
CA ASP A 57 -1.06 10.34 6.14
C ASP A 57 -0.53 10.39 4.69
N VAL A 58 0.79 10.33 4.51
CA VAL A 58 1.42 10.25 3.18
C VAL A 58 1.07 8.93 2.49
N ILE A 59 1.10 7.82 3.23
CA ILE A 59 0.72 6.49 2.72
C ILE A 59 -0.75 6.49 2.26
N ALA A 60 -1.64 7.04 3.10
CA ALA A 60 -3.06 7.14 2.79
C ALA A 60 -3.33 8.02 1.55
N LEU A 61 -2.61 9.14 1.40
CA LEU A 61 -2.72 10.01 0.23
C LEU A 61 -2.29 9.27 -1.05
N ILE A 62 -1.16 8.57 -1.01
CA ILE A 62 -0.67 7.81 -2.17
C ILE A 62 -1.68 6.73 -2.57
N GLY A 63 -2.22 6.01 -1.57
CA GLY A 63 -3.27 5.02 -1.79
C GLY A 63 -4.54 5.63 -2.38
N SER A 64 -4.98 6.80 -1.93
CA SER A 64 -6.16 7.47 -2.49
C SER A 64 -5.94 7.91 -3.93
N LEU A 65 -4.80 8.52 -4.23
CA LEU A 65 -4.46 8.92 -5.60
C LEU A 65 -4.42 7.72 -6.56
N ARG A 66 -3.91 6.58 -6.10
CA ARG A 66 -3.86 5.37 -6.92
C ARG A 66 -5.22 4.71 -7.10
N HIS A 67 -5.93 4.46 -6.01
CA HIS A 67 -7.09 3.57 -6.03
C HIS A 67 -8.42 4.31 -6.23
N ARG A 68 -8.52 5.59 -5.85
CA ARG A 68 -9.72 6.42 -6.09
C ARG A 68 -9.59 7.29 -7.33
N GLU A 69 -8.41 7.85 -7.57
CA GLU A 69 -8.19 8.78 -8.69
C GLU A 69 -7.50 8.13 -9.89
N HIS A 70 -7.18 6.83 -9.79
CA HIS A 70 -6.57 6.02 -10.86
C HIS A 70 -5.26 6.61 -11.43
N ARG A 71 -4.51 7.36 -10.62
CA ARG A 71 -3.25 8.00 -11.02
C ARG A 71 -2.13 6.97 -11.16
N SER A 72 -1.31 7.13 -12.19
CA SER A 72 -0.08 6.37 -12.37
C SER A 72 1.01 6.82 -11.40
N VAL A 73 2.05 5.99 -11.19
CA VAL A 73 3.17 6.32 -10.28
C VAL A 73 3.83 7.66 -10.63
N PRO A 74 4.12 7.98 -11.91
CA PRO A 74 4.67 9.28 -12.28
C PRO A 74 3.73 10.45 -11.93
N GLU A 75 2.42 10.31 -12.15
CA GLU A 75 1.44 11.36 -11.81
C GLU A 75 1.32 11.58 -10.31
N ILE A 76 1.36 10.49 -9.53
CA ILE A 76 1.39 10.56 -8.06
C ILE A 76 2.66 11.28 -7.61
N HIS A 77 3.81 10.93 -8.18
CA HIS A 77 5.08 11.57 -7.87
C HIS A 77 5.06 13.07 -8.15
N VAL A 78 4.53 13.51 -9.31
CA VAL A 78 4.34 14.93 -9.62
C VAL A 78 3.43 15.61 -8.59
N THR A 79 2.29 15.00 -8.26
CA THR A 79 1.33 15.53 -7.28
C THR A 79 1.98 15.71 -5.89
N LEU A 80 2.84 14.78 -5.46
CA LEU A 80 3.57 14.87 -4.20
C LEU A 80 4.62 15.99 -4.24
N ARG A 81 5.31 16.16 -5.37
CA ARG A 81 6.31 17.23 -5.57
C ARG A 81 5.67 18.61 -5.55
N GLU A 82 4.52 18.78 -6.17
CA GLU A 82 3.73 20.02 -6.15
C GLU A 82 3.31 20.41 -4.73
N ARG A 83 3.09 19.42 -3.87
CA ARG A 83 2.81 19.62 -2.44
C ARG A 83 4.07 19.83 -1.58
N GLY A 84 5.25 19.87 -2.20
CA GLY A 84 6.53 20.08 -1.51
C GLY A 84 7.15 18.82 -0.90
N LEU A 85 6.60 17.63 -1.13
CA LEU A 85 7.18 16.38 -0.63
C LEU A 85 8.32 15.92 -1.56
N LEU A 86 9.56 15.94 -1.05
CA LEU A 86 10.75 15.49 -1.76
C LEU A 86 10.84 13.95 -1.74
N ILE A 87 10.03 13.30 -2.56
CA ILE A 87 9.91 11.84 -2.64
C ILE A 87 10.40 11.38 -4.02
N SER A 88 11.00 10.20 -4.13
CA SER A 88 11.37 9.59 -5.43
C SER A 88 10.23 8.72 -5.97
N GLU A 89 10.16 8.50 -7.29
CA GLU A 89 9.18 7.55 -7.87
C GLU A 89 9.30 6.14 -7.27
N ARG A 90 10.53 5.68 -6.99
CA ARG A 90 10.76 4.39 -6.31
C ARG A 90 10.12 4.35 -4.93
N SER A 91 10.27 5.43 -4.16
CA SER A 91 9.65 5.57 -2.85
C SER A 91 8.12 5.53 -2.96
N VAL A 92 7.54 6.16 -3.98
CA VAL A 92 6.09 6.09 -4.24
C VAL A 92 5.64 4.64 -4.47
N THR A 93 6.35 3.88 -5.30
CA THR A 93 6.04 2.45 -5.51
C THR A 93 6.11 1.66 -4.20
N ASN A 94 7.18 1.83 -3.42
CA ASN A 94 7.32 1.14 -2.14
C ASN A 94 6.19 1.49 -1.15
N LEU A 95 5.73 2.75 -1.16
CA LEU A 95 4.64 3.20 -0.31
C LEU A 95 3.28 2.66 -0.77
N LEU A 96 3.09 2.44 -2.07
CA LEU A 96 1.92 1.74 -2.60
C LEU A 96 1.88 0.29 -2.13
N ASP A 97 3.00 -0.43 -2.19
CA ASP A 97 3.07 -1.80 -1.69
C ASP A 97 2.67 -1.88 -0.21
N ARG A 98 3.12 -0.91 0.62
CA ARG A 98 2.75 -0.83 2.04
C ARG A 98 1.29 -0.49 2.25
N TYR A 99 0.72 0.39 1.42
CA TYR A 99 -0.71 0.67 1.46
C TYR A 99 -1.53 -0.59 1.14
N ASP A 100 -1.14 -1.32 0.09
CA ASP A 100 -1.84 -2.53 -0.34
C ASP A 100 -1.77 -3.63 0.73
N GLU A 101 -0.62 -3.81 1.39
CA GLU A 101 -0.49 -4.71 2.55
C GLU A 101 -1.43 -4.35 3.72
N LEU A 102 -1.52 -3.05 4.04
CA LEU A 102 -2.39 -2.56 5.11
C LEU A 102 -3.87 -2.80 4.78
N VAL A 103 -4.27 -2.49 3.54
CA VAL A 103 -5.65 -2.68 3.07
C VAL A 103 -6.01 -4.16 3.02
N ALA A 104 -5.14 -5.02 2.48
CA ALA A 104 -5.36 -6.45 2.43
C ALA A 104 -5.63 -7.02 3.83
N THR A 105 -4.83 -6.59 4.83
CA THR A 105 -4.99 -7.04 6.22
C THR A 105 -6.38 -6.73 6.79
N VAL A 106 -6.93 -5.54 6.46
CA VAL A 106 -8.26 -5.08 6.90
C VAL A 106 -9.37 -5.81 6.14
N LEU A 107 -9.26 -5.90 4.81
CA LEU A 107 -10.26 -6.57 3.98
C LEU A 107 -10.37 -8.07 4.28
N ASP A 108 -9.25 -8.71 4.64
CA ASP A 108 -9.24 -10.12 5.00
C ASP A 108 -9.68 -10.41 6.44
N ALA A 109 -9.81 -9.41 7.31
CA ALA A 109 -10.22 -9.62 8.71
C ALA A 109 -11.53 -10.41 8.88
N PRO A 110 -12.64 -10.07 8.20
CA PRO A 110 -13.88 -10.84 8.27
C PRO A 110 -13.71 -12.26 7.72
N ASN A 111 -12.97 -12.41 6.61
CA ASN A 111 -12.71 -13.71 6.01
C ASN A 111 -11.92 -14.61 6.97
N ARG A 112 -10.88 -14.09 7.63
CA ARG A 112 -10.10 -14.83 8.63
C ARG A 112 -10.97 -15.28 9.81
N ALA A 113 -11.86 -14.43 10.30
CA ALA A 113 -12.78 -14.78 11.38
C ALA A 113 -13.75 -15.90 10.97
N ALA A 114 -14.33 -15.80 9.76
CA ALA A 114 -15.23 -16.82 9.23
C ALA A 114 -14.52 -18.17 9.01
N VAL A 115 -13.30 -18.16 8.45
CA VAL A 115 -12.50 -19.37 8.25
C VAL A 115 -12.11 -20.02 9.58
N ALA A 116 -11.71 -19.22 10.58
CA ALA A 116 -11.38 -19.74 11.90
C ALA A 116 -12.57 -20.45 12.57
N ALA A 117 -13.79 -19.96 12.35
CA ALA A 117 -15.02 -20.57 12.88
C ALA A 117 -15.45 -21.83 12.10
N GLN A 118 -15.26 -21.86 10.78
CA GLN A 118 -15.74 -22.95 9.93
C GLN A 118 -14.72 -24.11 9.77
N GLY A 119 -13.43 -23.84 9.95
CA GLY A 119 -12.35 -24.83 9.83
C GLY A 119 -12.11 -25.37 8.41
N ARG A 120 -12.77 -24.78 7.39
CA ARG A 120 -12.74 -25.19 5.98
C ARG A 120 -12.83 -23.94 5.10
N VAL A 121 -12.26 -23.97 3.89
CA VAL A 121 -12.27 -22.84 2.94
C VAL A 121 -12.69 -23.33 1.57
N ILE A 122 -13.66 -22.65 0.94
CA ILE A 122 -13.96 -22.79 -0.50
C ILE A 122 -13.40 -21.55 -1.19
N LEU A 123 -12.35 -21.73 -1.99
CA LEU A 123 -11.72 -20.65 -2.74
C LEU A 123 -12.44 -20.47 -4.09
N ALA A 124 -13.02 -19.30 -4.32
CA ALA A 124 -13.49 -18.88 -5.63
C ALA A 124 -12.50 -17.85 -6.20
N LEU A 125 -11.97 -18.12 -7.40
CA LEU A 125 -11.08 -17.21 -8.11
C LEU A 125 -11.86 -16.56 -9.25
N ASP A 126 -11.99 -15.23 -9.22
CA ASP A 126 -12.52 -14.47 -10.35
C ASP A 126 -11.37 -13.92 -11.18
N GLY A 127 -11.40 -14.20 -12.49
CA GLY A 127 -10.34 -13.82 -13.42
C GLY A 127 -10.68 -12.51 -14.11
N LEU A 128 -10.09 -11.40 -13.65
CA LEU A 128 -10.20 -10.12 -14.36
C LEU A 128 -9.05 -9.92 -15.35
N CYS A 129 -9.35 -9.97 -16.65
CA CYS A 129 -8.37 -9.70 -17.71
C CYS A 129 -8.14 -8.20 -17.89
N ILE A 130 -7.02 -7.70 -17.37
CA ILE A 130 -6.60 -6.31 -17.57
C ILE A 130 -5.80 -6.21 -18.88
N PHE A 131 -6.36 -5.59 -19.91
CA PHE A 131 -5.64 -5.26 -21.13
C PHE A 131 -4.67 -4.09 -20.88
N ARG A 132 -3.38 -4.39 -20.62
CA ARG A 132 -2.33 -3.36 -20.56
C ARG A 132 -2.04 -2.85 -21.97
N ARG A 133 -2.43 -1.61 -22.28
CA ARG A 133 -1.91 -0.90 -23.45
C ARG A 133 -0.41 -0.65 -23.26
N LYS A 134 0.41 -1.15 -24.18
CA LYS A 134 1.83 -0.82 -24.26
C LYS A 134 1.93 0.67 -24.62
N ALA A 135 2.54 1.48 -23.75
CA ALA A 135 2.84 2.87 -24.07
C ALA A 135 3.71 2.92 -25.36
N PRO A 136 3.46 3.86 -26.29
CA PRO A 136 4.28 3.98 -27.48
C PRO A 136 5.70 4.39 -27.05
N SER A 137 6.65 3.46 -27.17
CA SER A 137 8.07 3.80 -27.11
C SER A 137 8.39 4.63 -28.35
N GLY A 138 8.61 5.93 -28.17
CA GLY A 138 9.12 6.80 -29.23
C GLY A 138 10.51 6.34 -29.65
N ASN A 139 10.66 5.86 -30.88
CA ASN A 139 11.51 6.41 -31.94
C ASN A 139 11.66 5.38 -33.07
N GLY A 140 11.55 5.84 -34.33
CA GLY A 140 11.98 5.07 -35.51
C GLY A 140 10.86 4.57 -36.43
N GLY A 141 10.57 5.36 -37.47
CA GLY A 141 10.51 4.92 -38.87
C GLY A 141 9.50 3.84 -39.30
N LYS A 142 8.60 4.26 -40.20
CA LYS A 142 7.78 3.46 -41.15
C LYS A 142 6.77 2.48 -40.55
N ARG A 143 5.49 2.68 -40.93
CA ARG A 143 4.57 1.55 -41.19
C ARG A 143 3.89 1.75 -42.54
N PRO A 144 4.01 0.81 -43.49
CA PRO A 144 2.98 0.60 -44.50
C PRO A 144 1.79 -0.11 -43.84
N GLY A 145 0.61 0.08 -44.44
CA GLY A 145 -0.67 -0.34 -43.88
C GLY A 145 -0.81 -1.85 -43.64
N ARG A 146 -1.77 -2.19 -42.77
CA ARG A 146 -2.40 -3.51 -42.80
C ARG A 146 -3.86 -3.40 -42.35
N THR A 147 -4.73 -3.64 -43.31
CA THR A 147 -6.16 -3.89 -43.21
C THR A 147 -6.43 -5.01 -42.20
N VAL A 148 -7.34 -4.78 -41.25
CA VAL A 148 -7.88 -5.85 -40.40
C VAL A 148 -9.22 -6.26 -40.98
N LYS A 149 -9.24 -7.51 -41.45
CA LYS A 149 -10.40 -8.24 -41.98
C LYS A 149 -11.34 -8.59 -40.81
N ALA A 150 -12.59 -8.16 -40.88
CA ALA A 150 -13.63 -8.57 -39.93
C ALA A 150 -13.99 -10.05 -40.14
N PRO A 151 -14.11 -10.89 -39.10
CA PRO A 151 -14.72 -12.20 -39.25
C PRO A 151 -16.26 -12.09 -39.28
N SER A 152 -16.83 -12.56 -40.38
CA SER A 152 -18.24 -12.85 -40.59
C SER A 152 -18.65 -14.16 -39.90
N ARG A 153 -19.75 -14.08 -39.12
CA ARG A 153 -20.79 -15.09 -38.79
C ARG A 153 -20.47 -16.60 -38.83
N PHE A 154 -20.84 -17.33 -37.76
CA PHE A 154 -21.95 -18.32 -37.66
C PHE A 154 -21.72 -19.34 -36.53
N GLY A 155 -22.79 -19.72 -35.83
CA GLY A 155 -22.79 -20.77 -34.80
C GLY A 155 -24.08 -20.77 -33.97
N GLU A 156 -25.09 -21.44 -34.51
CA GLU A 156 -26.45 -21.68 -34.04
C GLU A 156 -26.57 -22.72 -32.91
N PHE A 157 -27.63 -22.60 -32.08
CA PHE A 157 -28.41 -23.63 -31.32
C PHE A 157 -27.64 -24.54 -30.31
N ALA A 158 -28.17 -25.02 -29.17
CA ALA A 158 -29.49 -25.07 -28.54
C ALA A 158 -29.32 -25.34 -27.02
N HIS A 159 -30.36 -25.01 -26.25
CA HIS A 159 -30.63 -25.55 -24.91
C HIS A 159 -30.92 -27.07 -24.97
N PRO A 160 -30.77 -27.78 -23.84
CA PRO A 160 -31.87 -27.90 -22.87
C PRO A 160 -31.59 -27.23 -21.52
#